data_AF-A0A2I0ADH3-F1
#
_entry.id   AF-A0A2I0ADH3-F1
#
_cell.length_a   1.000
_cell.length_b   1.000
_cell.length_c   1.000
_cell.angle_alpha   90.00
_cell.angle_beta   90.00
_cell.angle_gamma   90.00
#
_symmetry.space_group_name_H-M   'P 1'
#
loop_
_entity.id
_entity.type
_entity.pdbx_description
1 polymer ?
#
loop_
_entity_poly.entity_id
_entity_poly.type
_entity_poly.pdbx_seq_one_letter_code
_entity_poly.pdbx_strand_id
1 'polypeptide(L)'
;MPYVSNNLYLELAVADFRHCQEIHQLELLGLKRWLEESWLEKYSVTEKSLTRAYFLAAASIFEPRRSGERLGWARTAVLAESIASFFRCCPCSSEAPRNFLEVCRWGRKRRFEGLVEPVIDLLAGAPEWRRRMRMPAQRFRQGLRRAWEEWATRWAEVEEDHGRLVSAEGATAVLLVRTVELCAGRIEPKTGLARLEFDRLAGLLDSICGRLQSCALEGSIIEKMIELEMQELVKCVLESSSKGLNRETKQTFLAIAKSYYYTAYCPIETLNNHISKVLFEPVDQ
;
A
#
# COMPACT_ATOMS: atom_id res chain seq x y z
N MET A 1 26.59 -15.23 -28.41
CA MET A 1 26.97 -13.95 -27.80
C MET A 1 27.26 -14.17 -26.31
N PRO A 2 28.52 -14.40 -25.90
CA PRO A 2 28.87 -14.88 -24.55
C PRO A 2 28.63 -13.86 -23.42
N TYR A 3 28.48 -12.57 -23.74
CA TYR A 3 28.08 -11.52 -22.80
C TYR A 3 26.57 -11.23 -22.78
N VAL A 4 25.79 -11.99 -23.56
CA VAL A 4 24.32 -11.88 -23.61
C VAL A 4 23.68 -13.18 -23.09
N SER A 5 24.11 -14.33 -23.61
CA SER A 5 23.72 -15.66 -23.10
C SER A 5 24.88 -16.21 -22.28
N ASN A 6 24.77 -16.12 -20.96
CA ASN A 6 25.87 -16.37 -20.04
C ASN A 6 25.37 -17.13 -18.80
N ASN A 7 25.92 -18.32 -18.55
CA ASN A 7 25.50 -19.17 -17.44
C ASN A 7 25.82 -18.55 -16.07
N LEU A 8 26.91 -17.78 -15.94
CA LEU A 8 27.23 -17.09 -14.69
C LEU A 8 26.17 -16.04 -14.34
N TYR A 9 25.62 -15.32 -15.34
CA TYR A 9 24.53 -14.38 -15.11
C TYR A 9 23.25 -15.10 -14.67
N LEU A 10 22.95 -16.24 -15.29
CA LEU A 10 21.80 -17.06 -14.91
C LEU A 10 21.95 -17.61 -13.48
N GLU A 11 23.10 -18.20 -13.16
CA GLU A 11 23.38 -18.74 -11.82
C GLU A 11 23.29 -17.66 -10.74
N LEU A 12 23.85 -16.47 -11.01
CA LEU A 12 23.76 -15.34 -10.09
C LEU A 12 22.31 -14.86 -9.91
N ALA A 13 21.54 -14.77 -10.99
CA ALA A 13 20.13 -14.37 -10.92
C ALA A 13 19.29 -15.38 -10.13
N VAL A 14 19.52 -16.68 -10.31
CA VAL A 14 18.84 -17.74 -9.55
C VAL A 14 19.21 -17.65 -8.07
N ALA A 15 20.50 -17.47 -7.75
CA ALA A 15 20.95 -17.33 -6.37
C ALA A 15 20.36 -16.09 -5.66
N ASP A 16 20.37 -14.93 -6.32
CA ASP A 16 19.80 -13.69 -5.77
C ASP A 16 18.29 -13.78 -5.57
N PHE A 17 17.57 -14.38 -6.53
CA PHE A 17 16.13 -14.60 -6.42
C PHE A 17 15.79 -15.50 -5.23
N ARG A 18 16.47 -16.65 -5.08
CA ARG A 18 16.27 -17.57 -3.95
C ARG A 18 16.54 -16.87 -2.61
N HIS A 19 17.62 -16.09 -2.53
CA HIS A 19 17.94 -15.34 -1.32
C HIS A 19 16.85 -14.31 -0.94
N CYS A 20 16.32 -13.59 -1.93
CA CYS A 20 15.21 -12.66 -1.70
C CYS A 20 13.94 -13.42 -1.24
N GLN A 21 13.62 -14.54 -1.90
CA GLN A 21 12.44 -15.35 -1.59
C GLN A 21 12.46 -15.89 -0.16
N GLU A 22 13.60 -16.41 0.32
CA GLU A 22 13.76 -16.88 1.71
C GLU A 22 13.45 -15.77 2.73
N ILE A 23 13.95 -14.56 2.48
CA ILE A 23 13.67 -13.41 3.33
C ILE A 23 12.18 -13.03 3.28
N HIS A 24 11.58 -13.08 2.09
CA HIS A 24 10.16 -12.74 1.93
C HIS A 24 9.25 -13.75 2.65
N GLN A 25 9.61 -15.03 2.66
CA GLN A 25 8.88 -16.06 3.41
C GLN A 25 8.93 -15.81 4.92
N LEU A 26 10.11 -15.47 5.47
CA LEU A 26 10.26 -15.14 6.89
C LEU A 26 9.48 -13.89 7.29
N GLU A 27 9.46 -12.88 6.43
CA GLU A 27 8.67 -11.66 6.61
C GLU A 27 7.17 -11.95 6.59
N LEU A 28 6.69 -12.72 5.61
CA LEU A 28 5.28 -13.10 5.51
C LEU A 28 4.83 -13.93 6.72
N LEU A 29 5.67 -14.85 7.22
CA LEU A 29 5.39 -15.59 8.45
C LEU A 29 5.22 -14.65 9.65
N GLY A 30 6.08 -13.63 9.76
CA GLY A 30 5.95 -12.60 10.79
C GLY A 30 4.65 -11.78 10.65
N LEU A 31 4.23 -11.48 9.43
CA LEU A 31 2.96 -10.81 9.17
C LEU A 31 1.75 -11.65 9.54
N LYS A 32 1.77 -12.96 9.29
CA LYS A 32 0.67 -13.87 9.67
C LYS A 32 0.49 -13.91 11.18
N ARG A 33 1.58 -14.04 11.95
CA ARG A 33 1.54 -13.94 13.42
C ARG A 33 1.01 -12.59 13.90
N TRP A 34 1.47 -11.50 13.28
CA TRP A 34 0.95 -10.16 13.59
C TRP A 34 -0.55 -10.05 13.35
N LEU A 35 -1.08 -10.67 12.28
CA LEU A 35 -2.51 -10.68 12.00
C LEU A 35 -3.31 -11.39 13.10
N GLU A 36 -2.87 -12.59 13.50
CA GLU A 36 -3.47 -13.38 14.59
C GLU A 36 -3.51 -12.59 15.92
N GLU A 37 -2.43 -11.87 16.25
CA GLU A 37 -2.32 -11.05 17.46
C GLU A 37 -3.17 -9.77 17.44
N SER A 38 -3.46 -9.24 16.25
CA SER A 38 -4.10 -7.92 16.04
C SER A 38 -5.63 -7.92 16.07
N TRP A 39 -6.28 -9.09 16.21
CA TRP A 39 -7.75 -9.28 16.19
C TRP A 39 -8.46 -8.82 14.90
N LEU A 40 -7.71 -8.50 13.83
CA LEU A 40 -8.25 -7.97 12.57
C LEU A 40 -9.08 -8.99 11.79
N GLU A 41 -8.95 -10.29 12.08
CA GLU A 41 -9.77 -11.36 11.48
C GLU A 41 -11.28 -11.13 11.65
N LYS A 42 -11.67 -10.45 12.74
CA LYS A 42 -13.07 -10.11 13.02
C LYS A 42 -13.64 -9.05 12.06
N TYR A 43 -12.79 -8.40 11.27
CA TYR A 43 -13.14 -7.27 10.41
C TYR A 43 -12.81 -7.56 8.94
N SER A 44 -13.13 -8.78 8.49
CA SER A 44 -13.02 -9.28 7.11
C SER A 44 -11.60 -9.37 6.52
N VAL A 45 -10.56 -9.09 7.30
CA VAL A 45 -9.18 -9.35 6.88
C VAL A 45 -8.94 -10.85 6.94
N THR A 46 -8.43 -11.40 5.85
CA THR A 46 -8.08 -12.82 5.76
C THR A 46 -6.59 -12.98 5.57
N GLU A 47 -6.05 -14.14 5.93
CA GLU A 47 -4.67 -14.51 5.59
C GLU A 47 -4.40 -14.37 4.08
N LYS A 48 -5.42 -14.61 3.25
CA LYS A 48 -5.36 -14.44 1.80
C LYS A 48 -5.19 -12.96 1.39
N SER A 49 -5.95 -12.03 1.98
CA SER A 49 -5.80 -10.60 1.68
C SER A 49 -4.45 -10.06 2.17
N LEU A 50 -3.99 -10.50 3.34
CA LEU A 50 -2.65 -10.20 3.85
C LEU A 50 -1.55 -10.73 2.90
N THR A 51 -1.65 -11.98 2.47
CA THR A 51 -0.67 -12.60 1.56
C THR A 51 -0.64 -11.86 0.23
N ARG A 52 -1.80 -11.47 -0.31
CA ARG A 52 -1.90 -10.66 -1.53
C ARG A 52 -1.26 -9.29 -1.34
N ALA A 53 -1.57 -8.57 -0.25
CA ALA A 53 -0.99 -7.27 0.03
C ALA A 53 0.54 -7.34 0.16
N TYR A 54 1.04 -8.36 0.86
CA TYR A 54 2.48 -8.59 0.99
C TYR A 54 3.13 -8.97 -0.34
N PHE A 55 2.51 -9.83 -1.15
CA PHE A 55 2.99 -10.16 -2.49
C PHE A 55 3.16 -8.93 -3.37
N LEU A 56 2.17 -8.03 -3.41
CA LEU A 56 2.26 -6.80 -4.22
C LEU A 56 3.41 -5.90 -3.75
N ALA A 57 3.63 -5.81 -2.44
CA ALA A 57 4.75 -5.07 -1.88
C ALA A 57 6.10 -5.74 -2.20
N ALA A 58 6.21 -7.06 -2.05
CA ALA A 58 7.44 -7.82 -2.26
C ALA A 58 7.84 -7.90 -3.73
N ALA A 59 6.88 -8.04 -4.65
CA ALA A 59 7.12 -8.00 -6.09
C ALA A 59 7.57 -6.62 -6.58
N SER A 60 7.20 -5.55 -5.86
CA SER A 60 7.54 -4.17 -6.21
C SER A 60 8.82 -3.65 -5.53
N ILE A 61 9.08 -4.10 -4.30
CA ILE A 61 10.22 -3.69 -3.47
C ILE A 61 10.90 -4.96 -2.95
N PHE A 62 11.57 -5.69 -3.83
CA PHE A 62 12.08 -7.04 -3.52
C PHE A 62 13.39 -7.03 -2.72
N GLU A 63 14.13 -5.91 -2.71
CA GLU A 63 15.49 -5.88 -2.18
C GLU A 63 15.53 -6.19 -0.68
N PRO A 64 16.38 -7.12 -0.19
CA PRO A 64 16.41 -7.55 1.21
C PRO A 64 16.44 -6.42 2.23
N ARG A 65 17.20 -5.36 1.94
CA ARG A 65 17.41 -4.21 2.84
C ARG A 65 16.19 -3.29 3.00
N ARG A 66 15.14 -3.47 2.18
CA ARG A 66 13.93 -2.65 2.17
C ARG A 66 12.74 -3.33 2.85
N SER A 67 13.01 -4.25 3.79
CA SER A 67 11.99 -4.99 4.54
C SER A 67 10.97 -4.07 5.23
N GLY A 68 11.42 -2.95 5.81
CA GLY A 68 10.52 -2.01 6.49
C GLY A 68 9.46 -1.44 5.54
N GLU A 69 9.85 -1.14 4.31
CA GLU A 69 8.97 -0.59 3.27
C GLU A 69 7.92 -1.62 2.84
N ARG A 70 8.33 -2.89 2.60
CA ARG A 70 7.40 -3.99 2.28
C ARG A 70 6.39 -4.25 3.40
N LEU A 71 6.89 -4.38 4.63
CA LEU A 71 6.04 -4.66 5.80
C LEU A 71 5.06 -3.50 6.06
N GLY A 72 5.52 -2.26 5.86
CA GLY A 72 4.69 -1.06 5.99
C GLY A 72 3.54 -1.04 5.01
N TRP A 73 3.87 -1.26 3.75
CA TRP A 73 2.88 -1.38 2.70
C TRP A 73 1.84 -2.44 3.06
N ALA A 74 2.25 -3.68 3.34
CA ALA A 74 1.32 -4.79 3.57
C ALA A 74 0.37 -4.52 4.75
N ARG A 75 0.90 -4.03 5.88
CA ARG A 75 0.09 -3.73 7.07
C ARG A 75 -0.86 -2.56 6.84
N THR A 76 -0.39 -1.49 6.20
CA THR A 76 -1.24 -0.34 5.89
C THR A 76 -2.37 -0.72 4.95
N ALA A 77 -2.11 -1.51 3.91
CA ALA A 77 -3.14 -1.98 2.98
C ALA A 77 -4.24 -2.77 3.72
N VAL A 78 -3.82 -3.73 4.55
CA VAL A 78 -4.74 -4.58 5.33
C VAL A 78 -5.55 -3.77 6.34
N LEU A 79 -4.92 -2.85 7.07
CA LEU A 79 -5.62 -2.00 8.03
C LEU A 79 -6.62 -1.07 7.34
N ALA A 80 -6.25 -0.48 6.20
CA ALA A 80 -7.13 0.38 5.42
C ALA A 80 -8.34 -0.40 4.90
N GLU A 81 -8.13 -1.62 4.38
CA GLU A 81 -9.21 -2.53 3.96
C GLU A 81 -10.13 -2.88 5.12
N SER A 82 -9.56 -3.22 6.28
CA SER A 82 -10.31 -3.60 7.49
C SER A 82 -11.19 -2.45 7.99
N ILE A 83 -10.64 -1.25 8.04
CA ILE A 83 -11.36 -0.04 8.45
C ILE A 83 -12.44 0.30 7.43
N ALA A 84 -12.11 0.27 6.14
CA ALA A 84 -13.07 0.54 5.07
C ALA A 84 -14.25 -0.45 5.12
N SER A 85 -13.96 -1.73 5.32
CA SER A 85 -14.96 -2.79 5.48
C SER A 85 -15.82 -2.58 6.73
N PHE A 86 -15.20 -2.28 7.88
CA PHE A 86 -15.91 -1.95 9.11
C PHE A 86 -16.92 -0.83 8.88
N PHE A 87 -16.53 0.25 8.19
CA PHE A 87 -17.43 1.36 7.92
C PHE A 87 -18.53 1.05 6.89
N ARG A 88 -18.25 0.21 5.89
CA ARG A 88 -19.28 -0.29 4.94
C ARG A 88 -20.29 -1.21 5.64
N CYS A 89 -19.85 -2.02 6.59
CA CYS A 89 -20.67 -3.01 7.29
C CYS A 89 -21.32 -2.50 8.58
N CYS A 90 -21.06 -1.27 9.02
CA CYS A 90 -21.70 -0.68 10.20
C CYS A 90 -22.85 0.30 9.84
N PRO A 91 -24.07 -0.21 9.59
CA PRO A 91 -25.29 0.45 10.00
C PRO A 91 -25.66 -0.11 11.39
N CYS A 92 -25.25 0.56 12.47
CA CYS A 92 -25.72 0.32 13.85
C CYS A 92 -26.09 -1.15 14.23
N SER A 93 -25.12 -2.00 14.55
CA SER A 93 -25.38 -3.33 15.14
C SER A 93 -24.94 -3.37 16.62
N SER A 94 -25.78 -3.97 17.47
CA SER A 94 -25.76 -3.92 18.94
C SER A 94 -24.71 -4.78 19.63
N GLU A 95 -23.82 -5.45 18.90
CA GLU A 95 -22.89 -6.46 19.45
C GLU A 95 -21.40 -6.11 19.29
N ALA A 96 -21.05 -4.82 19.31
CA ALA A 96 -19.65 -4.39 19.36
C ALA A 96 -19.13 -4.34 20.83
N PRO A 97 -17.86 -4.68 21.09
CA PRO A 97 -17.27 -4.65 22.44
C PRO A 97 -17.34 -3.24 23.09
N ARG A 98 -17.35 -3.17 24.42
CA ARG A 98 -17.74 -1.96 25.19
C ARG A 98 -16.99 -0.66 24.87
N ASN A 99 -15.73 -0.70 24.44
CA ASN A 99 -14.99 0.50 23.98
C ASN A 99 -15.39 0.95 22.56
N PHE A 100 -15.95 0.06 21.74
CA PHE A 100 -16.40 0.34 20.37
C PHE A 100 -17.81 0.95 20.30
N LEU A 101 -18.67 0.69 21.29
CA LEU A 101 -20.02 1.27 21.34
C LEU A 101 -20.01 2.79 21.47
N GLU A 102 -18.97 3.39 22.08
CA GLU A 102 -18.82 4.85 22.13
C GLU A 102 -18.42 5.44 20.78
N VAL A 103 -17.52 4.77 20.04
CA VAL A 103 -17.12 5.17 18.69
C VAL A 103 -18.30 5.09 17.73
N CYS A 104 -19.15 4.08 17.82
CA CYS A 104 -20.34 3.96 16.98
C CYS A 104 -21.39 5.08 17.22
N ARG A 105 -21.33 5.79 18.35
CA ARG A 105 -22.20 6.95 18.63
C ARG A 105 -21.68 8.25 18.02
N TRP A 106 -20.47 8.26 17.46
CA TRP A 106 -19.88 9.43 16.84
C TRP A 106 -20.26 9.56 15.36
N GLY A 107 -20.33 10.79 14.86
CA GLY A 107 -20.39 11.03 13.41
C GLY A 107 -19.18 10.39 12.70
N ARG A 108 -19.33 9.92 11.45
CA ARG A 108 -18.31 9.13 10.71
C ARG A 108 -16.90 9.71 10.80
N LYS A 109 -16.74 11.01 10.58
CA LYS A 109 -15.45 11.71 10.71
C LYS A 109 -14.78 11.48 12.08
N ARG A 110 -15.54 11.65 13.17
CA ARG A 110 -15.06 11.39 14.53
C ARG A 110 -14.76 9.91 14.78
N ARG A 111 -15.49 8.98 14.13
CA ARG A 111 -15.17 7.53 14.18
C ARG A 111 -13.79 7.25 13.63
N PHE A 112 -13.46 7.82 12.47
CA PHE A 112 -12.14 7.69 11.89
C PHE A 112 -11.04 8.30 12.76
N GLU A 113 -11.23 9.53 13.25
CA GLU A 113 -10.30 10.18 14.18
C GLU A 113 -10.03 9.31 15.42
N GLY A 114 -11.06 8.63 15.94
CA GLY A 114 -10.94 7.67 17.05
C GLY A 114 -10.12 6.42 16.74
N LEU A 115 -10.03 6.01 15.47
CA LEU A 115 -9.29 4.83 15.03
C LEU A 115 -7.84 5.14 14.64
N VAL A 116 -7.49 6.41 14.39
CA VAL A 116 -6.12 6.79 14.01
C VAL A 116 -5.11 6.33 15.06
N GLU A 117 -5.33 6.62 16.34
CA GLU A 117 -4.37 6.22 17.40
C GLU A 117 -4.18 4.71 17.53
N PRO A 118 -5.25 3.89 17.63
CA PRO A 118 -5.11 2.44 17.60
C PRO A 118 -4.33 1.93 16.37
N VAL A 119 -4.57 2.51 15.19
CA VAL A 119 -3.86 2.14 13.96
C VAL A 119 -2.37 2.52 14.04
N ILE A 120 -2.05 3.71 14.55
CA ILE A 120 -0.66 4.12 14.75
C ILE A 120 0.03 3.20 15.75
N ASP A 121 -0.65 2.78 16.82
CA ASP A 121 -0.10 1.84 17.80
C ASP A 121 0.14 0.46 17.19
N LEU A 122 -0.78 -0.05 16.36
CA LEU A 122 -0.58 -1.31 15.64
C LEU A 122 0.58 -1.25 14.64
N LEU A 123 0.73 -0.13 13.92
CA LEU A 123 1.79 0.06 12.93
C LEU A 123 3.16 0.32 13.55
N ALA A 124 3.24 1.20 14.56
CA ALA A 124 4.48 1.66 15.16
C ALA A 124 4.89 0.89 16.43
N GLY A 125 3.97 0.14 17.04
CA GLY A 125 4.20 -0.60 18.29
C GLY A 125 4.93 -1.93 18.10
N ALA A 126 4.97 -2.48 16.89
CA ALA A 126 5.60 -3.77 16.61
C ALA A 126 7.12 -3.74 16.95
N PRO A 127 7.64 -4.60 17.84
CA PRO A 127 9.05 -4.56 18.27
C PRO A 127 10.05 -4.74 17.12
N GLU A 128 9.67 -5.52 16.13
CA GLU A 128 10.42 -5.78 14.90
C GLU A 128 10.57 -4.55 14.00
N TRP A 129 9.68 -3.55 14.13
CA TRP A 129 9.74 -2.29 13.41
C TRP A 129 10.73 -1.31 14.00
N ARG A 130 10.81 -1.22 15.34
CA ARG A 130 11.78 -0.35 16.01
C ARG A 130 13.21 -0.61 15.55
N ARG A 131 13.55 -1.86 15.24
CA ARG A 131 14.87 -2.25 14.74
C ARG A 131 15.11 -1.94 13.26
N ARG A 132 14.04 -1.79 12.47
CA ARG A 132 14.08 -1.57 11.02
C ARG A 132 13.81 -0.11 10.62
N MET A 133 13.36 0.73 11.54
CA MET A 133 13.09 2.14 11.28
C MET A 133 14.37 2.91 10.95
N ARG A 134 14.32 3.69 9.88
CA ARG A 134 15.40 4.60 9.45
C ARG A 134 15.25 6.01 10.03
N MET A 135 14.27 6.21 10.92
CA MET A 135 13.95 7.51 11.52
C MET A 135 13.50 7.38 12.98
N PRO A 136 13.55 8.46 13.79
CA PRO A 136 13.09 8.44 15.17
C PRO A 136 11.62 8.05 15.30
N ALA A 137 11.30 7.19 16.27
CA ALA A 137 9.95 6.65 16.48
C ALA A 137 8.86 7.73 16.60
N GLN A 138 9.15 8.84 17.30
CA GLN A 138 8.22 9.95 17.43
C GLN A 138 7.89 10.61 16.08
N ARG A 139 8.91 10.81 15.22
CA ARG A 139 8.71 11.41 13.89
C ARG A 139 7.95 10.47 12.96
N PHE A 140 8.25 9.17 13.04
CA PHE A 140 7.52 8.13 12.30
C PHE A 140 6.03 8.13 12.69
N ARG A 141 5.73 8.10 13.99
CA ARG A 141 4.34 8.14 14.51
C ARG A 141 3.60 9.40 14.09
N GLN A 142 4.24 10.56 14.15
CA GLN A 142 3.64 11.82 13.68
C GLN A 142 3.35 11.80 12.18
N GLY A 143 4.27 11.27 11.37
CA GLY A 143 4.08 11.12 9.93
C GLY A 143 2.92 10.19 9.59
N LEU A 144 2.87 9.02 10.24
CA LEU A 144 1.75 8.09 10.06
C LEU A 144 0.42 8.74 10.47
N ARG A 145 0.36 9.39 11.65
CA ARG A 145 -0.85 10.07 12.11
C ARG A 145 -1.40 11.01 11.04
N ARG A 146 -0.56 11.91 10.50
CA ARG A 146 -0.97 12.83 9.43
C ARG A 146 -1.49 12.10 8.19
N ALA A 147 -0.78 11.07 7.74
CA ALA A 147 -1.18 10.30 6.57
C ALA A 147 -2.55 9.63 6.76
N TRP A 148 -2.80 9.07 7.95
CA TRP A 148 -4.07 8.42 8.30
C TRP A 148 -5.21 9.43 8.52
N GLU A 149 -4.94 10.60 9.11
CA GLU A 149 -5.91 11.69 9.25
C GLU A 149 -6.36 12.23 7.88
N GLU A 150 -5.42 12.40 6.94
CA GLU A 150 -5.73 12.82 5.57
C GLU A 150 -6.51 11.76 4.81
N TRP A 151 -6.10 10.48 4.92
CA TRP A 151 -6.84 9.36 4.32
C TRP A 151 -8.28 9.29 4.85
N ALA A 152 -8.46 9.38 6.17
CA ALA A 152 -9.76 9.42 6.81
C ALA A 152 -10.65 10.57 6.32
N THR A 153 -10.06 11.75 6.16
CA THR A 153 -10.78 12.94 5.67
C THR A 153 -11.28 12.71 4.25
N ARG A 154 -10.42 12.23 3.34
CA ARG A 154 -10.80 11.90 1.96
C ARG A 154 -11.85 10.79 1.90
N TRP A 155 -11.73 9.79 2.76
CA TRP A 155 -12.70 8.71 2.85
C TRP A 155 -14.09 9.18 3.31
N ALA A 156 -14.14 10.15 4.22
CA ALA A 156 -15.40 10.74 4.71
C ALA A 156 -16.09 11.62 3.64
N GLU A 157 -15.33 12.37 2.85
CA GLU A 157 -15.86 13.22 1.76
C GLU A 157 -16.54 12.38 0.66
N VAL A 158 -15.99 11.19 0.38
CA VAL A 158 -16.48 10.25 -0.64
C VAL A 158 -17.90 9.71 -0.36
N GLU A 159 -18.31 9.61 0.90
CA GLU A 159 -19.65 9.08 1.25
C GLU A 159 -20.75 10.15 1.33
N GLU A 160 -20.40 11.44 1.36
CA GLU A 160 -21.39 12.53 1.35
C GLU A 160 -21.98 12.80 -0.05
N ASP A 161 -21.31 12.34 -1.11
CA ASP A 161 -21.77 12.46 -2.50
C ASP A 161 -22.69 11.27 -2.85
N HIS A 162 -23.99 11.43 -2.58
CA HIS A 162 -25.05 10.41 -2.62
C HIS A 162 -25.28 9.81 -4.03
N GLY A 163 -24.37 8.96 -4.53
CA GLY A 163 -24.67 8.13 -5.70
C GLY A 163 -23.51 7.73 -6.60
N ARG A 164 -22.29 8.26 -6.40
CA ARG A 164 -21.10 7.71 -7.06
C ARG A 164 -20.32 6.92 -6.03
N LEU A 165 -20.13 5.64 -6.29
CA LEU A 165 -19.22 4.76 -5.56
C LEU A 165 -17.78 5.25 -5.80
N VAL A 166 -17.40 6.43 -5.29
CA VAL A 166 -16.01 6.89 -5.39
C VAL A 166 -15.19 5.93 -4.54
N SER A 167 -14.28 5.23 -5.19
CA SER A 167 -13.51 4.19 -4.55
C SER A 167 -12.48 4.81 -3.62
N ALA A 168 -12.48 4.36 -2.36
CA ALA A 168 -11.44 4.67 -1.37
C ALA A 168 -10.02 4.28 -1.80
N GLU A 169 -9.88 3.49 -2.86
CA GLU A 169 -8.63 2.96 -3.35
C GLU A 169 -7.64 4.05 -3.80
N GLY A 170 -8.13 5.16 -4.34
CA GLY A 170 -7.28 6.32 -4.65
C GLY A 170 -6.57 6.85 -3.41
N ALA A 171 -7.36 7.15 -2.38
CA ALA A 171 -6.85 7.63 -1.09
C ALA A 171 -5.93 6.58 -0.44
N THR A 172 -6.31 5.30 -0.50
CA THR A 172 -5.48 4.20 0.03
C THR A 172 -4.15 4.10 -0.70
N ALA A 173 -4.11 4.28 -2.02
CA ALA A 173 -2.85 4.28 -2.78
C ALA A 173 -1.92 5.42 -2.34
N VAL A 174 -2.45 6.62 -2.11
CA VAL A 174 -1.66 7.75 -1.58
C VAL A 174 -1.19 7.49 -0.14
N LEU A 175 -2.02 6.88 0.69
CA LEU A 175 -1.65 6.45 2.05
C LEU A 175 -0.49 5.44 2.01
N LEU A 176 -0.53 4.48 1.09
CA LEU A 176 0.55 3.51 0.90
C LEU A 176 1.88 4.18 0.51
N VAL A 177 1.86 5.15 -0.41
CA VAL A 177 3.07 5.93 -0.75
C VAL A 177 3.64 6.56 0.50
N ARG A 178 2.81 7.29 1.27
CA ARG A 178 3.26 7.97 2.48
C ARG A 178 3.85 7.02 3.51
N THR A 179 3.21 5.87 3.74
CA THR A 179 3.76 4.84 4.63
C THR A 179 5.12 4.34 4.13
N VAL A 180 5.24 3.97 2.86
CA VAL A 180 6.50 3.45 2.28
C VAL A 180 7.62 4.49 2.40
N GLU A 181 7.34 5.76 2.11
CA GLU A 181 8.31 6.84 2.25
C GLU A 181 8.78 7.02 3.71
N LEU A 182 7.85 6.98 4.66
CA LEU A 182 8.18 7.03 6.09
C LEU A 182 9.03 5.82 6.53
N CYS A 183 8.72 4.62 6.03
CA CYS A 183 9.51 3.42 6.30
C CYS A 183 10.93 3.53 5.75
N ALA A 184 11.08 4.17 4.60
CA ALA A 184 12.37 4.45 4.00
C ALA A 184 13.14 5.59 4.70
N GLY A 185 12.54 6.24 5.70
CA GLY A 185 13.11 7.40 6.40
C GLY A 185 13.06 8.69 5.59
N ARG A 186 12.26 8.73 4.50
CA ARG A 186 12.03 9.92 3.68
C ARG A 186 10.85 10.70 4.27
N ILE A 187 11.09 11.99 4.50
CA ILE A 187 10.11 12.93 5.09
C ILE A 187 9.45 13.73 3.95
N GLU A 188 8.32 14.37 4.25
CA GLU A 188 7.65 15.34 3.38
C GLU A 188 8.62 16.26 2.60
N PRO A 189 8.31 16.61 1.35
CA PRO A 189 9.19 17.39 0.50
C PRO A 189 9.54 18.76 1.12
N LYS A 190 10.83 19.09 1.13
CA LYS A 190 11.34 20.31 1.81
C LYS A 190 11.15 21.60 1.00
N THR A 191 11.19 21.51 -0.33
CA THR A 191 11.12 22.65 -1.24
C THR A 191 9.72 22.78 -1.85
N GLY A 192 9.31 24.00 -2.22
CA GLY A 192 8.02 24.23 -2.88
C GLY A 192 7.84 23.44 -4.18
N LEU A 193 8.88 23.33 -5.01
CA LEU A 193 8.83 22.55 -6.26
C LEU A 193 8.58 21.06 -5.99
N ALA A 194 9.36 20.45 -5.10
CA ALA A 194 9.17 19.04 -4.73
C ALA A 194 7.80 18.76 -4.08
N ARG A 195 7.20 19.73 -3.37
CA ARG A 195 5.81 19.60 -2.87
C ARG A 195 4.81 19.59 -4.01
N LEU A 196 4.92 20.53 -4.95
CA LEU A 196 4.05 20.58 -6.13
C LEU A 196 4.16 19.30 -6.98
N GLU A 197 5.37 18.78 -7.16
CA GLU A 197 5.59 17.50 -7.86
C GLU A 197 4.97 16.32 -7.10
N PHE A 198 5.10 16.29 -5.76
CA PHE A 198 4.48 15.25 -4.93
C PHE A 198 2.96 15.31 -5.00
N ASP A 199 2.37 16.50 -4.87
CA ASP A 199 0.92 16.71 -4.91
C ASP A 199 0.35 16.33 -6.29
N ARG A 200 1.09 16.65 -7.37
CA ARG A 200 0.74 16.24 -8.72
C ARG A 200 0.71 14.72 -8.88
N LEU A 201 1.77 14.03 -8.42
CA LEU A 201 1.84 12.57 -8.47
C LEU A 201 0.78 11.91 -7.59
N ALA A 202 0.49 12.49 -6.42
CA ALA A 202 -0.59 12.04 -5.54
C ALA A 202 -1.96 12.19 -6.19
N GLY A 203 -2.24 13.31 -6.87
CA GLY A 203 -3.48 13.50 -7.61
C GLY A 203 -3.65 12.52 -8.77
N LEU A 204 -2.59 12.25 -9.53
CA LEU A 204 -2.60 11.22 -10.58
C LEU A 204 -2.85 9.83 -9.99
N LEU A 205 -2.14 9.46 -8.92
CA LEU A 205 -2.28 8.15 -8.29
C LEU A 205 -3.69 7.95 -7.71
N ASP A 206 -4.22 8.95 -7.02
CA ASP A 206 -5.58 8.97 -6.46
C ASP A 206 -6.62 8.73 -7.56
N SER A 207 -6.50 9.46 -8.68
CA SER A 207 -7.38 9.32 -9.84
C SER A 207 -7.28 7.95 -10.51
N ILE A 208 -6.07 7.49 -10.83
CA ILE A 208 -5.83 6.21 -11.51
C ILE A 208 -6.37 5.06 -10.67
N CYS A 209 -5.94 4.96 -9.41
CA CYS A 209 -6.32 3.86 -8.52
C CYS A 209 -7.82 3.90 -8.16
N GLY A 210 -8.39 5.10 -8.03
CA GLY A 210 -9.83 5.27 -7.83
C GLY A 210 -10.66 4.73 -8.99
N ARG A 211 -10.24 4.98 -10.24
CA ARG A 211 -10.96 4.56 -11.46
C ARG A 211 -10.74 3.10 -11.84
N LEU A 212 -9.56 2.54 -11.56
CA LEU A 212 -9.25 1.13 -11.87
C LEU A 212 -10.26 0.15 -11.26
N GLN A 213 -10.85 0.49 -10.11
CA GLN A 213 -11.88 -0.33 -9.47
C GLN A 213 -13.26 -0.22 -10.16
N SER A 214 -13.54 0.90 -10.84
CA SER A 214 -14.79 1.15 -11.57
C SER A 214 -14.76 0.61 -13.01
N CYS A 215 -13.57 0.30 -13.56
CA CYS A 215 -13.40 -0.22 -14.91
C CYS A 215 -14.09 -1.56 -15.17
N ALA A 216 -14.42 -2.33 -14.13
CA ALA A 216 -15.20 -3.56 -14.29
C ALA A 216 -16.63 -3.32 -14.80
N LEU A 217 -17.12 -2.07 -14.78
CA LEU A 217 -18.53 -1.73 -15.04
C LEU A 217 -18.76 -0.75 -16.21
N GLU A 218 -17.79 0.08 -16.61
CA GLU A 218 -18.07 1.23 -17.49
C GLU A 218 -16.97 1.55 -18.55
N GLY A 219 -16.95 0.79 -19.66
CA GLY A 219 -16.63 1.29 -21.01
C GLY A 219 -15.22 1.82 -21.38
N SER A 220 -14.92 1.87 -22.69
CA SER A 220 -13.60 2.23 -23.24
C SER A 220 -13.10 3.66 -22.94
N ILE A 221 -13.94 4.55 -22.39
CA ILE A 221 -13.56 5.94 -22.09
C ILE A 221 -12.77 6.01 -20.79
N ILE A 222 -13.21 5.32 -19.74
CA ILE A 222 -12.50 5.31 -18.44
C ILE A 222 -11.12 4.68 -18.61
N GLU A 223 -11.04 3.60 -19.38
CA GLU A 223 -9.78 2.94 -19.74
C GLU A 223 -8.82 3.90 -20.45
N LYS A 224 -9.28 4.66 -21.46
CA LYS A 224 -8.45 5.69 -22.12
C LYS A 224 -7.97 6.76 -21.16
N MET A 225 -8.79 7.20 -20.21
CA MET A 225 -8.39 8.19 -19.22
C MET A 225 -7.31 7.65 -18.29
N ILE A 226 -7.45 6.40 -17.85
CA ILE A 226 -6.43 5.72 -17.02
C ILE A 226 -5.11 5.61 -17.79
N GLU A 227 -5.14 5.22 -19.07
CA GLU A 227 -3.94 5.13 -19.90
C GLU A 227 -3.24 6.49 -20.05
N LEU A 228 -3.99 7.57 -20.28
CA LEU A 228 -3.43 8.92 -20.37
C LEU A 228 -2.81 9.39 -19.05
N GLU A 229 -3.47 9.15 -17.92
CA GLU A 229 -2.94 9.52 -16.61
C GLU A 229 -1.73 8.66 -16.23
N MET A 230 -1.72 7.39 -16.60
CA MET A 230 -0.56 6.50 -16.40
C MET A 230 0.63 6.93 -17.25
N GLN A 231 0.41 7.35 -18.50
CA GLN A 231 1.46 7.94 -19.34
C GLN A 231 2.04 9.21 -18.70
N GLU A 232 1.19 10.09 -18.18
CA GLU A 232 1.65 11.30 -17.50
C GLU A 232 2.40 10.99 -16.20
N LEU A 233 1.96 10.00 -15.44
CA LEU A 233 2.66 9.52 -14.24
C LEU A 233 4.05 9.00 -14.60
N VAL A 234 4.16 8.15 -15.63
CA VAL A 234 5.44 7.61 -16.10
C VAL A 234 6.37 8.74 -16.57
N LYS A 235 5.84 9.73 -17.30
CA LYS A 235 6.59 10.90 -17.73
C LYS A 235 7.15 11.68 -16.55
N CYS A 236 6.32 11.99 -15.55
CA CYS A 236 6.75 12.67 -14.32
C CYS A 236 7.85 11.91 -13.56
N VAL A 237 7.81 10.57 -13.62
CA VAL A 237 8.78 9.68 -12.96
C VAL A 237 10.13 9.62 -13.69
N LEU A 238 10.11 9.67 -15.03
CA LEU A 238 11.32 9.65 -15.86
C LEU A 238 12.00 11.03 -15.96
N GLU A 239 11.23 12.11 -15.79
CA GLU A 239 11.77 13.47 -15.78
C GLU A 239 12.72 13.69 -14.59
N SER A 240 13.98 13.99 -14.92
CA SER A 240 15.03 14.28 -13.95
C SER A 240 15.05 15.78 -13.62
N SER A 241 14.94 16.13 -12.34
CA SER A 241 15.04 17.51 -11.84
C SER A 241 15.91 17.54 -10.59
N SER A 242 16.95 18.38 -10.58
CA SER A 242 17.87 18.52 -9.44
C SER A 242 17.24 19.23 -8.23
N LYS A 243 16.14 19.96 -8.44
CA LYS A 243 15.37 20.66 -7.39
C LYS A 243 14.00 20.01 -7.13
N GLY A 244 13.67 18.96 -7.88
CA GLY A 244 12.40 18.26 -7.82
C GLY A 244 12.38 17.16 -6.76
N LEU A 245 11.35 16.32 -6.85
CA LEU A 245 11.20 15.16 -5.99
C LEU A 245 12.29 14.11 -6.31
N ASN A 246 12.79 13.43 -5.27
CA ASN A 246 13.84 12.43 -5.47
C ASN A 246 13.33 11.24 -6.28
N ARG A 247 14.25 10.56 -6.98
CA ARG A 247 13.93 9.47 -7.90
C ARG A 247 13.27 8.30 -7.17
N GLU A 248 13.70 7.99 -5.96
CA GLU A 248 13.18 6.89 -5.16
C GLU A 248 11.70 7.09 -4.82
N THR A 249 11.31 8.29 -4.38
CA THR A 249 9.91 8.65 -4.11
C THR A 249 9.08 8.56 -5.39
N LYS A 250 9.59 9.07 -6.53
CA LYS A 250 8.91 8.94 -7.83
C LYS A 250 8.68 7.46 -8.19
N GLN A 251 9.68 6.60 -7.96
CA GLN A 251 9.54 5.15 -8.18
C GLN A 251 8.53 4.50 -7.23
N THR A 252 8.39 4.98 -5.98
CA THR A 252 7.34 4.51 -5.06
C THR A 252 5.94 4.76 -5.62
N PHE A 253 5.67 5.95 -6.18
CA PHE A 253 4.39 6.23 -6.85
C PHE A 253 4.14 5.26 -8.01
N LEU A 254 5.14 5.06 -8.87
CA LEU A 254 5.02 4.15 -10.02
C LEU A 254 4.81 2.69 -9.59
N ALA A 255 5.50 2.24 -8.55
CA ALA A 255 5.37 0.89 -8.01
C ALA A 255 3.93 0.62 -7.52
N ILE A 256 3.35 1.56 -6.75
CA ILE A 256 1.99 1.43 -6.24
C ILE A 256 0.99 1.48 -7.40
N ALA A 257 1.11 2.43 -8.33
CA ALA A 257 0.26 2.51 -9.52
C ALA A 257 0.26 1.19 -10.32
N LYS A 258 1.46 0.63 -10.58
CA LYS A 258 1.61 -0.67 -11.26
C LYS A 258 0.98 -1.81 -10.50
N SER A 259 1.08 -1.83 -9.17
CA SER A 259 0.43 -2.88 -8.37
C SER A 259 -1.09 -2.84 -8.51
N TYR A 260 -1.69 -1.64 -8.51
CA TYR A 260 -3.12 -1.44 -8.68
C TYR A 260 -3.56 -1.84 -10.09
N TYR A 261 -2.83 -1.39 -11.11
CA TYR A 261 -3.06 -1.77 -12.49
C TYR A 261 -2.99 -3.29 -12.67
N TYR A 262 -1.93 -3.92 -12.16
CA TYR A 262 -1.77 -5.37 -12.19
C TYR A 262 -2.95 -6.08 -11.52
N THR A 263 -3.41 -5.62 -10.35
CA THR A 263 -4.56 -6.24 -9.69
C THR A 263 -5.90 -6.04 -10.41
N ALA A 264 -6.06 -4.97 -11.18
CA ALA A 264 -7.29 -4.70 -11.92
C ALA A 264 -7.40 -5.58 -13.17
N TYR A 265 -6.28 -5.84 -13.84
CA TYR A 265 -6.24 -6.58 -15.11
C TYR A 265 -5.79 -8.05 -14.99
N CYS A 266 -5.18 -8.46 -13.87
CA CYS A 266 -4.77 -9.84 -13.65
C CYS A 266 -5.95 -10.68 -13.08
N PRO A 267 -6.40 -11.74 -13.77
CA PRO A 267 -7.38 -12.66 -13.22
C PRO A 267 -6.94 -13.26 -11.88
N ILE A 268 -7.89 -13.49 -10.98
CA ILE A 268 -7.60 -13.95 -9.60
C ILE A 268 -6.87 -15.30 -9.57
N GLU A 269 -7.16 -16.21 -10.50
CA GLU A 269 -6.47 -17.51 -10.60
C GLU A 269 -5.00 -17.34 -10.99
N THR A 270 -4.74 -16.49 -11.98
CA THR A 270 -3.38 -16.12 -12.40
C THR A 270 -2.62 -15.43 -11.28
N LEU A 271 -3.29 -14.52 -10.55
CA LEU A 271 -2.71 -13.85 -9.40
C LEU A 271 -2.28 -14.85 -8.32
N ASN A 272 -3.13 -15.83 -7.99
CA ASN A 272 -2.79 -16.87 -7.00
C ASN A 272 -1.60 -17.73 -7.46
N ASN A 273 -1.52 -18.06 -8.75
CA ASN A 273 -0.37 -18.75 -9.32
C ASN A 273 0.92 -17.91 -9.22
N HIS A 274 0.85 -16.62 -9.53
CA HIS A 274 2.00 -15.72 -9.38
C HIS A 274 2.45 -15.59 -7.91
N ILE A 275 1.51 -15.53 -6.97
CA ILE A 275 1.81 -15.57 -5.53
C ILE A 275 2.56 -16.86 -5.18
N SER A 276 2.06 -18.01 -5.65
CA SER A 276 2.70 -19.32 -5.47
C SER A 276 4.15 -19.32 -5.96
N LYS A 277 4.33 -18.93 -7.23
CA LYS A 277 5.63 -18.93 -7.89
C LYS A 277 6.65 -17.99 -7.25
N VAL A 278 6.23 -16.77 -6.96
CA VAL A 278 7.18 -15.74 -6.50
C VAL A 278 7.53 -15.94 -5.04
N LEU A 279 6.58 -16.33 -4.19
CA LEU A 279 6.83 -16.41 -2.74
C LEU A 279 7.18 -17.81 -2.25
N PHE A 280 6.76 -18.88 -2.92
CA PHE A 280 6.81 -20.23 -2.34
C PHE A 280 7.52 -21.27 -3.19
N GLU A 281 7.57 -21.11 -4.52
CA GLU A 281 8.26 -22.06 -5.40
C GLU A 281 9.71 -21.59 -5.65
N PRO A 282 10.73 -22.36 -5.25
CA PRO A 282 12.10 -22.03 -5.56
C PRO A 282 12.36 -22.14 -7.07
N VAL A 283 13.22 -21.27 -7.60
CA VAL A 283 13.65 -21.36 -9.00
C VAL A 283 14.64 -22.51 -9.12
N ASP A 284 14.34 -23.56 -9.89
CA ASP A 284 15.27 -24.66 -10.17
C ASP A 284 16.41 -24.25 -11.11
N GLN A 285 17.51 -25.00 -11.09
CA GLN A 285 18.63 -24.84 -12.04
C GLN A 285 18.35 -25.57 -13.36
#